data_AF-A0A969ZBX5-F1
#
_entry.id   AF-A0A969ZBX5-F1
#
_cell.length_a   1.000
_cell.length_b   1.000
_cell.length_c   1.000
_cell.angle_alpha   90.00
_cell.angle_beta   90.00
_cell.angle_gamma   90.00
#
_symmetry.space_group_name_H-M   'P 1'
#
loop_
_entity.id
_entity.type
_entity.pdbx_description
1 polymer ?
#
loop_
_entity_poly.entity_id
_entity_poly.type
_entity_poly.pdbx_seq_one_letter_code
_entity_poly.pdbx_strand_id
1 'polypeptide(L)'
;MMDRIINRDALYALRELPYESIHCCVTSPPYYALRDYGLDAQIGRENTPEEYIGRLVEVFREVKRVLRQDGTLWLNISDTYCGTGSKGSYTDPLNPKGRNGQSVSLAHKANGCKKKDLIGIPWMLAFALRADGWFLRSDIIWQKENPMPESIKDRPSRCYEHIFLLAKSKSYYYDATSIAEPIAPSTAARYKAGRGSGKYANGIPGQGKVQSINRPRTAGTFTDADVSPFRNKRDVWLINTVPYKGAHFAAFPPKLAETCIKAGCPEGGIVLDPFFGSGTTGLVAKELDRHYIGIELNSEYCALARARIGGETK
;
A
#
# COMPACT_ATOMS: atom_id res chain seq x y z
N MET A 1 23.42 3.43 -9.54
CA MET A 1 23.52 2.78 -8.20
C MET A 1 22.89 1.41 -8.37
N MET A 2 23.60 0.32 -8.04
CA MET A 2 23.18 -1.06 -8.35
C MET A 2 22.06 -1.54 -7.43
N ASP A 3 21.30 -2.52 -7.91
CA ASP A 3 20.28 -3.27 -7.17
C ASP A 3 20.88 -3.96 -5.92
N ARG A 4 20.20 -3.86 -4.78
CA ARG A 4 20.74 -4.37 -3.50
C ARG A 4 19.67 -5.03 -2.62
N ILE A 5 20.09 -6.08 -1.92
CA ILE A 5 19.32 -6.73 -0.84
C ILE A 5 20.18 -6.69 0.42
N ILE A 6 19.73 -5.93 1.42
CA ILE A 6 20.43 -5.72 2.69
C ILE A 6 19.78 -6.62 3.74
N ASN A 7 20.54 -7.57 4.29
CA ASN A 7 20.06 -8.41 5.39
C ASN A 7 20.34 -7.76 6.74
N ARG A 8 19.37 -7.01 7.28
CA ARG A 8 19.50 -6.26 8.54
C ARG A 8 18.12 -5.79 9.01
N ASP A 9 18.05 -5.37 10.27
CA ASP A 9 16.93 -4.57 10.76
C ASP A 9 16.75 -3.28 9.92
N ALA A 10 15.50 -3.00 9.58
CA ALA A 10 15.11 -1.92 8.69
C ALA A 10 15.61 -0.56 9.16
N LEU A 11 15.46 -0.24 10.45
CA LEU A 11 15.83 1.07 10.99
C LEU A 11 17.33 1.30 10.87
N TYR A 12 18.14 0.29 11.21
CA TYR A 12 19.59 0.41 11.14
C TYR A 12 20.12 0.45 9.71
N ALA A 13 19.57 -0.36 8.80
CA ALA A 13 19.95 -0.31 7.39
C ALA A 13 19.59 1.04 6.75
N LEU A 14 18.41 1.58 7.04
CA LEU A 14 17.99 2.87 6.50
C LEU A 14 18.93 3.99 6.94
N ARG A 15 19.39 4.00 8.20
CA ARG A 15 20.35 5.00 8.73
C ARG A 15 21.68 5.04 7.96
N GLU A 16 22.07 3.95 7.31
CA GLU A 16 23.29 3.85 6.51
C GLU A 16 23.09 4.31 5.05
N LEU A 17 21.85 4.47 4.61
CA LEU A 17 21.56 4.98 3.27
C LEU A 17 21.72 6.52 3.22
N PRO A 18 22.26 7.04 2.10
CA PRO A 18 22.42 8.48 1.92
C PRO A 18 21.08 9.21 1.92
N TYR A 19 21.13 10.50 2.27
CA TYR A 19 19.96 11.37 2.18
C TYR A 19 19.52 11.51 0.72
N GLU A 20 18.21 11.59 0.49
CA GLU A 20 17.63 11.93 -0.81
C GLU A 20 18.09 11.07 -1.99
N SER A 21 18.43 9.81 -1.74
CA SER A 21 18.94 8.89 -2.76
C SER A 21 17.87 8.00 -3.40
N ILE A 22 16.64 7.99 -2.86
CA ILE A 22 15.56 7.06 -3.26
C ILE A 22 14.40 7.82 -3.90
N HIS A 23 13.82 7.27 -4.97
CA HIS A 23 12.72 7.94 -5.69
C HIS A 23 11.35 7.57 -5.13
N CYS A 24 11.15 6.29 -4.80
CA CYS A 24 9.87 5.77 -4.34
C CYS A 24 10.10 4.70 -3.28
N CYS A 25 9.22 4.62 -2.29
CA CYS A 25 9.13 3.49 -1.37
C CYS A 25 7.81 2.77 -1.60
N VAL A 26 7.84 1.46 -1.83
CA VAL A 26 6.64 0.62 -1.96
C VAL A 26 6.81 -0.56 -1.02
N THR A 27 5.94 -0.66 -0.01
CA THR A 27 6.18 -1.62 1.07
C THR A 27 4.91 -2.02 1.79
N SER A 28 5.03 -3.11 2.56
CA SER A 28 4.03 -3.65 3.46
C SER A 28 4.74 -4.11 4.74
N PRO A 29 4.66 -3.36 5.85
CA PRO A 29 5.29 -3.78 7.10
C PRO A 29 4.67 -5.08 7.62
N PRO A 30 5.35 -5.78 8.54
CA PRO A 30 4.73 -6.83 9.34
C PRO A 30 3.47 -6.31 10.05
N TYR A 31 2.31 -6.95 9.85
CA TYR A 31 1.06 -6.46 10.43
C TYR A 31 0.98 -6.78 11.93
N TYR A 32 0.47 -5.81 12.70
CA TYR A 32 0.31 -5.91 14.15
C TYR A 32 -0.43 -7.18 14.57
N ALA A 33 0.17 -7.94 15.48
CA ALA A 33 -0.41 -9.13 16.09
C ALA A 33 -0.88 -10.20 15.09
N LEU A 34 -0.36 -10.19 13.86
CA LEU A 34 -0.80 -11.14 12.83
C LEU A 34 0.10 -12.37 12.76
N ARG A 35 1.43 -12.19 12.81
CA ARG A 35 2.39 -13.28 12.57
C ARG A 35 3.59 -13.23 13.48
N ASP A 36 4.17 -14.40 13.68
CA ASP A 36 5.47 -14.57 14.31
C ASP A 36 6.49 -15.02 13.27
N TYR A 37 7.57 -14.26 13.08
CA TYR A 37 8.67 -14.61 12.19
C TYR A 37 9.85 -15.26 12.95
N GLY A 38 9.73 -15.46 14.27
CA GLY A 38 10.73 -16.12 15.11
C GLY A 38 12.00 -15.30 15.34
N LEU A 39 11.94 -13.98 15.20
CA LEU A 39 13.09 -13.08 15.31
C LEU A 39 12.87 -12.05 16.42
N ASP A 40 13.81 -11.92 17.36
CA ASP A 40 13.69 -11.05 18.54
C ASP A 40 13.44 -9.56 18.18
N ALA A 41 14.01 -9.09 17.06
CA ALA A 41 13.88 -7.69 16.62
C ALA A 41 12.65 -7.43 15.71
N GLN A 42 11.81 -8.42 15.43
CA GLN A 42 10.71 -8.26 14.48
C GLN A 42 9.70 -7.19 14.91
N ILE A 43 9.16 -6.48 13.92
CA ILE A 43 8.02 -5.57 14.12
C ILE A 43 6.72 -6.37 14.06
N GLY A 44 5.69 -5.93 14.78
CA GLY A 44 4.36 -6.55 14.79
C GLY A 44 4.06 -7.43 16.01
N ARG A 45 4.96 -7.48 17.00
CA ARG A 45 4.80 -8.23 18.27
C ARG A 45 4.79 -7.35 19.50
N GLU A 46 4.73 -6.04 19.32
CA GLU A 46 4.68 -5.08 20.41
C GLU A 46 3.46 -5.31 21.30
N ASN A 47 3.55 -4.93 22.57
CA ASN A 47 2.49 -5.24 23.54
C ASN A 47 1.24 -4.42 23.28
N THR A 48 1.41 -3.21 22.73
CA THR A 48 0.29 -2.32 22.39
C THR A 48 0.35 -1.83 20.94
N PRO A 49 -0.80 -1.45 20.37
CA PRO A 49 -0.85 -0.76 19.08
C PRO A 49 0.06 0.47 19.04
N GLU A 50 0.12 1.27 20.11
CA GLU A 50 0.90 2.51 20.16
C GLU A 50 2.40 2.26 20.06
N GLU A 51 2.91 1.21 20.72
CA GLU A 51 4.31 0.78 20.61
C GLU A 51 4.65 0.36 19.16
N TYR A 52 3.75 -0.43 18.54
CA TYR A 52 3.89 -0.85 17.14
C TYR A 52 3.90 0.35 16.18
N ILE A 53 2.96 1.28 16.35
CA ILE A 53 2.89 2.51 15.56
C ILE A 53 4.17 3.34 15.76
N GLY A 54 4.66 3.47 17.00
CA GLY A 54 5.90 4.19 17.32
C GLY A 54 7.10 3.65 16.56
N ARG A 55 7.31 2.32 16.56
CA ARG A 55 8.41 1.68 15.82
C ARG A 55 8.30 1.89 14.32
N LEU A 56 7.09 1.80 13.75
CA LEU A 56 6.90 2.08 12.34
C LEU A 56 7.15 3.55 11.99
N VAL A 57 6.73 4.49 12.85
CA VAL A 57 7.03 5.91 12.65
C VAL A 57 8.54 6.15 12.63
N GLU A 58 9.33 5.49 13.47
CA GLU A 58 10.81 5.60 13.41
C GLU A 58 11.38 5.11 12.07
N VAL A 59 10.93 3.94 11.60
CA VAL A 59 11.34 3.41 10.29
C VAL A 59 10.94 4.36 9.18
N PHE A 60 9.69 4.82 9.15
CA PHE A 60 9.21 5.69 8.09
C PHE A 60 9.79 7.11 8.17
N ARG A 61 10.25 7.56 9.34
CA ARG A 61 11.05 8.80 9.43
C ARG A 61 12.38 8.67 8.68
N GLU A 62 13.04 7.53 8.79
CA GLU A 62 14.24 7.24 8.00
C GLU A 62 13.93 7.04 6.52
N VAL A 63 12.80 6.40 6.17
CA VAL A 63 12.32 6.35 4.77
C VAL A 63 12.15 7.77 4.21
N LYS A 64 11.50 8.67 4.96
CA LYS A 64 11.32 10.07 4.57
C LYS A 64 12.66 10.78 4.34
N ARG A 65 13.67 10.48 5.15
CA ARG A 65 15.03 11.04 5.06
C ARG A 65 15.73 10.62 3.76
N VAL A 66 15.67 9.34 3.41
CA VAL A 66 16.35 8.78 2.23
C VAL A 66 15.59 9.02 0.93
N LEU A 67 14.27 9.26 0.99
CA LEU A 67 13.50 9.71 -0.18
C LEU A 67 13.98 11.08 -0.65
N ARG A 68 14.01 11.27 -1.98
CA ARG A 68 14.15 12.58 -2.61
C ARG A 68 13.02 13.52 -2.21
N GLN A 69 13.21 14.82 -2.39
CA GLN A 69 12.17 15.83 -2.09
C GLN A 69 10.84 15.59 -2.81
N ASP A 70 10.90 15.01 -4.00
CA ASP A 70 9.76 14.62 -4.82
C ASP A 70 9.31 13.17 -4.60
N GLY A 71 9.87 12.46 -3.61
CA GLY A 71 9.62 11.04 -3.40
C GLY A 71 8.29 10.73 -2.73
N THR A 72 7.79 9.53 -3.04
CA THR A 72 6.52 9.00 -2.51
C THR A 72 6.71 7.72 -1.72
N LEU A 73 5.78 7.46 -0.79
CA LEU A 73 5.64 6.21 -0.04
C LEU A 73 4.27 5.62 -0.34
N TRP A 74 4.24 4.37 -0.77
CA TRP A 74 3.06 3.54 -0.96
C TRP A 74 3.06 2.46 0.10
N LEU A 75 2.18 2.60 1.07
CA LEU A 75 2.16 1.80 2.29
C LEU A 75 0.92 0.91 2.33
N ASN A 76 1.10 -0.38 2.07
CA ASN A 76 0.05 -1.38 2.24
C ASN A 76 -0.05 -1.81 3.71
N ILE A 77 -1.25 -1.75 4.30
CA ILE A 77 -1.48 -2.17 5.67
C ILE A 77 -2.93 -2.65 5.88
N SER A 78 -3.08 -3.70 6.69
CA SER A 78 -4.38 -4.21 7.12
C SER A 78 -4.63 -3.94 8.60
N ASP A 79 -5.89 -4.05 8.99
CA ASP A 79 -6.32 -3.90 10.36
C ASP A 79 -6.45 -5.26 11.06
N THR A 80 -6.54 -5.20 12.39
CA THR A 80 -6.72 -6.36 13.26
C THR A 80 -7.74 -6.04 14.35
N TYR A 81 -8.28 -7.09 14.96
CA TYR A 81 -9.33 -6.97 15.97
C TYR A 81 -8.75 -7.09 17.37
N CYS A 82 -9.27 -6.28 18.29
CA CYS A 82 -8.93 -6.34 19.70
C CYS A 82 -9.35 -7.69 20.30
N GLY A 83 -8.37 -8.39 20.85
CA GLY A 83 -8.55 -9.70 21.46
C GLY A 83 -8.85 -9.64 22.95
N THR A 84 -8.81 -10.80 23.60
CA THR A 84 -8.88 -10.90 25.07
C THR A 84 -7.51 -10.98 25.74
N GLY A 85 -6.42 -10.94 24.96
CA GLY A 85 -5.09 -11.38 25.38
C GLY A 85 -4.86 -12.87 25.09
N SER A 86 -3.60 -13.32 25.19
CA SER A 86 -3.19 -14.71 24.98
C SER A 86 -4.03 -15.67 25.82
N LYS A 87 -4.76 -16.58 25.18
CA LYS A 87 -5.56 -17.61 25.86
C LYS A 87 -4.74 -18.85 26.29
N GLY A 88 -3.44 -18.66 26.55
CA GLY A 88 -2.51 -19.75 26.80
C GLY A 88 -2.21 -20.59 25.55
N SER A 89 -1.34 -21.58 25.71
CA SER A 89 -0.85 -22.47 24.66
C SER A 89 -1.82 -23.63 24.42
N TYR A 90 -2.95 -23.38 23.76
CA TYR A 90 -3.75 -24.48 23.21
C TYR A 90 -3.21 -24.85 21.83
N THR A 91 -2.47 -25.96 21.76
CA THR A 91 -2.02 -26.57 20.50
C THR A 91 -3.08 -27.54 20.00
N ASP A 92 -3.69 -27.27 18.84
CA ASP A 92 -4.58 -28.20 18.15
C ASP A 92 -3.79 -29.48 17.78
N PRO A 93 -4.13 -30.67 18.31
CA PRO A 93 -3.41 -31.91 18.01
C PRO A 93 -3.42 -32.28 16.52
N LEU A 94 -4.45 -31.86 15.78
CA LEU A 94 -4.57 -32.08 14.33
C LEU A 94 -3.78 -31.04 13.52
N ASN A 95 -3.50 -29.89 14.10
CA ASN A 95 -2.76 -28.79 13.47
C ASN A 95 -1.74 -28.21 14.45
N PRO A 96 -0.64 -28.93 14.76
CA PRO A 96 0.31 -28.52 15.80
C PRO A 96 1.04 -27.21 15.49
N LYS A 97 1.11 -26.81 14.21
CA LYS A 97 1.60 -25.49 13.77
C LYS A 97 0.50 -24.44 13.60
N GLY A 98 -0.75 -24.77 13.94
CA GLY A 98 -1.94 -23.99 13.63
C GLY A 98 -2.31 -24.00 12.14
N ARG A 99 -3.57 -23.71 11.83
CA ARG A 99 -4.09 -23.75 10.43
C ARG A 99 -3.47 -22.71 9.51
N ASN A 100 -2.89 -21.65 10.08
CA ASN A 100 -2.27 -20.54 9.35
C ASN A 100 -0.76 -20.46 9.57
N GLY A 101 -0.13 -21.53 10.10
CA GLY A 101 1.28 -21.52 10.50
C GLY A 101 1.56 -20.79 11.82
N GLN A 102 0.51 -20.52 12.60
CA GLN A 102 0.60 -19.86 13.90
C GLN A 102 -0.16 -20.67 14.97
N SER A 103 0.55 -21.14 15.99
CA SER A 103 0.02 -21.98 17.07
C SER A 103 -0.60 -21.19 18.23
N VAL A 104 -0.27 -19.90 18.38
CA VAL A 104 -0.73 -19.05 19.48
C VAL A 104 -1.44 -17.81 18.93
N SER A 105 -2.63 -17.51 19.46
CA SER A 105 -3.31 -16.25 19.15
C SER A 105 -2.54 -15.06 19.73
N LEU A 106 -2.13 -14.14 18.86
CA LEU A 106 -1.42 -12.92 19.23
C LEU A 106 -2.35 -11.72 19.43
N ALA A 107 -3.67 -11.93 19.40
CA ALA A 107 -4.64 -10.85 19.57
C ALA A 107 -4.63 -10.33 21.02
N HIS A 108 -3.83 -9.29 21.26
CA HIS A 108 -3.73 -8.61 22.55
C HIS A 108 -4.91 -7.66 22.79
N LYS A 109 -5.08 -7.22 24.04
CA LYS A 109 -5.98 -6.12 24.37
C LYS A 109 -5.34 -4.82 23.86
N ALA A 110 -6.13 -3.99 23.18
CA ALA A 110 -5.75 -2.63 22.83
C ALA A 110 -6.42 -1.65 23.80
N ASN A 111 -5.68 -0.64 24.24
CA ASN A 111 -6.22 0.36 25.16
C ASN A 111 -7.40 1.11 24.50
N GLY A 112 -8.47 1.34 25.26
CA GLY A 112 -9.69 1.98 24.72
C GLY A 112 -10.54 1.11 23.78
N CYS A 113 -10.10 -0.09 23.40
CA CYS A 113 -10.85 -1.02 22.55
C CYS A 113 -11.52 -2.12 23.38
N LYS A 114 -12.81 -2.37 23.12
CA LYS A 114 -13.53 -3.53 23.63
C LYS A 114 -13.10 -4.79 22.85
N LYS A 115 -13.34 -5.96 23.43
CA LYS A 115 -13.16 -7.23 22.71
C LYS A 115 -14.01 -7.23 21.43
N LYS A 116 -13.42 -7.66 20.31
CA LYS A 116 -13.99 -7.64 18.96
C LYS A 116 -14.06 -6.27 18.29
N ASP A 117 -13.60 -5.19 18.93
CA ASP A 117 -13.46 -3.92 18.24
C ASP A 117 -12.39 -4.04 17.17
N LEU A 118 -12.64 -3.42 16.02
CA LEU A 118 -11.59 -3.15 15.05
C LEU A 118 -10.67 -2.08 15.64
N ILE A 119 -9.36 -2.33 15.68
CA ILE A 119 -8.43 -1.43 16.39
C ILE A 119 -8.24 -0.11 15.63
N GLY A 120 -8.27 -0.14 14.30
CA GLY A 120 -8.01 1.05 13.48
C GLY A 120 -6.53 1.23 13.14
N ILE A 121 -5.73 0.15 13.16
CA ILE A 121 -4.28 0.19 12.94
C ILE A 121 -3.88 1.00 11.68
N PRO A 122 -4.51 0.82 10.50
CA PRO A 122 -4.18 1.59 9.31
C PRO A 122 -4.27 3.11 9.54
N TRP A 123 -5.36 3.57 10.15
CA TRP A 123 -5.61 5.00 10.37
C TRP A 123 -4.81 5.58 11.53
N MET A 124 -4.54 4.78 12.58
CA MET A 124 -3.58 5.15 13.62
C MET A 124 -2.21 5.45 13.00
N LEU A 125 -1.72 4.58 12.10
CA LEU A 125 -0.45 4.79 11.42
C LEU A 125 -0.49 5.99 10.48
N ALA A 126 -1.52 6.10 9.63
CA ALA A 126 -1.63 7.20 8.68
C ALA A 126 -1.64 8.57 9.38
N PHE A 127 -2.35 8.71 10.50
CA PHE A 127 -2.36 9.95 11.28
C PHE A 127 -1.05 10.19 12.03
N ALA A 128 -0.40 9.16 12.56
CA ALA A 128 0.91 9.29 13.18
C ALA A 128 1.98 9.76 12.17
N LEU A 129 1.99 9.19 10.97
CA LEU A 129 2.89 9.62 9.89
C LEU A 129 2.59 11.05 9.44
N ARG A 130 1.31 11.44 9.32
CA ARG A 130 0.93 12.82 9.02
C ARG A 130 1.41 13.79 10.11
N ALA A 131 1.28 13.41 11.38
CA ALA A 131 1.79 14.19 12.51
C ALA A 131 3.34 14.28 12.50
N ASP A 132 4.03 13.25 12.02
CA ASP A 132 5.48 13.24 11.73
C ASP A 132 5.86 14.03 10.45
N GLY A 133 4.90 14.79 9.90
CA GLY A 133 5.10 15.74 8.82
C GLY A 133 5.06 15.12 7.42
N TRP A 134 4.53 13.92 7.24
CA TRP A 134 4.20 13.40 5.91
C TRP A 134 2.96 14.09 5.34
N PHE A 135 2.90 14.25 4.02
CA PHE A 135 1.65 14.57 3.34
C PHE A 135 0.88 13.28 3.09
N LEU A 136 -0.24 13.05 3.77
CA LEU A 136 -1.18 11.97 3.46
C LEU A 136 -2.04 12.38 2.25
N ARG A 137 -1.86 11.71 1.11
CA ARG A 137 -2.41 12.15 -0.18
C ARG A 137 -3.59 11.34 -0.67
N SER A 138 -3.64 10.05 -0.34
CA SER A 138 -4.77 9.18 -0.67
C SER A 138 -4.85 8.01 0.29
N ASP A 139 -6.08 7.62 0.63
CA ASP A 139 -6.39 6.28 1.12
C ASP A 139 -6.95 5.49 -0.07
N ILE A 140 -6.25 4.43 -0.48
CA ILE A 140 -6.64 3.57 -1.60
C ILE A 140 -7.11 2.24 -1.03
N ILE A 141 -8.30 1.82 -1.44
CA ILE A 141 -8.87 0.53 -1.06
C ILE A 141 -8.42 -0.53 -2.05
N TRP A 142 -7.54 -1.42 -1.61
CA TRP A 142 -7.20 -2.62 -2.38
C TRP A 142 -8.24 -3.71 -2.12
N GLN A 143 -9.20 -3.83 -3.03
CA GLN A 143 -10.26 -4.83 -3.02
C GLN A 143 -9.79 -6.15 -3.63
N LYS A 144 -10.15 -7.26 -2.98
CA LYS A 144 -9.91 -8.64 -3.41
C LYS A 144 -11.27 -9.32 -3.62
N GLU A 145 -11.48 -9.94 -4.79
CA GLU A 145 -12.63 -10.81 -5.03
C GLU A 145 -12.38 -12.24 -4.53
N ASN A 146 -11.12 -12.61 -4.32
CA ASN A 146 -10.70 -13.89 -3.76
C ASN A 146 -10.08 -13.80 -2.36
N PRO A 147 -10.70 -13.09 -1.38
CA PRO A 147 -10.14 -13.01 -0.05
C PRO A 147 -10.17 -14.39 0.63
N MET A 148 -9.23 -14.61 1.56
CA MET A 148 -9.24 -15.81 2.38
C MET A 148 -10.55 -15.88 3.18
N PRO A 149 -11.27 -17.02 3.18
CA PRO A 149 -12.50 -17.15 3.96
C PRO A 149 -12.26 -16.93 5.46
N GLU A 150 -13.14 -16.16 6.09
CA GLU A 150 -13.14 -15.97 7.54
C GLU A 150 -14.28 -16.79 8.17
N SER A 151 -13.96 -17.62 9.17
CA SER A 151 -14.96 -18.39 9.91
C SER A 151 -15.63 -17.50 10.98
N ILE A 152 -16.32 -16.45 10.52
CA ILE A 152 -16.97 -15.44 11.36
C ILE A 152 -18.45 -15.32 11.00
N LYS A 153 -19.32 -15.09 11.99
CA LYS A 153 -20.79 -15.06 11.80
C LYS A 153 -21.46 -13.76 12.24
N ASP A 154 -20.72 -12.88 12.92
CA ASP A 154 -21.24 -11.68 13.59
C ASP A 154 -20.69 -10.38 13.00
N ARG A 155 -20.04 -10.44 11.83
CA ARG A 155 -19.61 -9.29 11.03
C ARG A 155 -19.38 -9.69 9.56
N PRO A 156 -19.30 -8.73 8.62
CA PRO A 156 -18.83 -8.99 7.27
C PRO A 156 -17.39 -9.53 7.26
N SER A 157 -17.09 -10.42 6.32
CA SER A 157 -15.73 -10.88 6.04
C SER A 157 -14.90 -9.77 5.42
N ARG A 158 -13.63 -9.66 5.80
CA ARG A 158 -12.72 -8.67 5.21
C ARG A 158 -12.40 -9.06 3.76
N CYS A 159 -12.55 -8.12 2.84
CA CYS A 159 -12.21 -8.30 1.43
C CYS A 159 -11.29 -7.20 0.88
N TYR A 160 -10.77 -6.32 1.73
CA TYR A 160 -9.88 -5.24 1.30
C TYR A 160 -8.74 -4.98 2.28
N GLU A 161 -7.73 -4.25 1.82
CA GLU A 161 -6.63 -3.65 2.58
C GLU A 161 -6.46 -2.18 2.20
N HIS A 162 -5.77 -1.40 3.04
CA HIS A 162 -5.48 0.00 2.77
C HIS A 162 -4.11 0.15 2.11
N ILE A 163 -4.03 1.04 1.13
CA ILE A 163 -2.76 1.53 0.59
C ILE A 163 -2.76 3.04 0.75
N PHE A 164 -1.94 3.52 1.68
CA PHE A 164 -1.76 4.95 1.83
C PHE A 164 -0.71 5.45 0.86
N LEU A 165 -1.07 6.46 0.06
CA LEU A 165 -0.10 7.28 -0.66
C LEU A 165 0.32 8.43 0.25
N LEU A 166 1.59 8.44 0.64
CA LEU A 166 2.21 9.54 1.36
C LEU A 166 3.30 10.19 0.50
N ALA A 167 3.55 11.48 0.71
CA ALA A 167 4.59 12.23 0.01
C ALA A 167 5.49 13.00 0.98
N LYS A 168 6.77 13.13 0.64
CA LYS A 168 7.75 13.90 1.43
C LYS A 168 7.46 15.39 1.39
N SER A 169 6.99 15.91 0.26
CA SER A 169 6.69 17.33 0.07
C SER A 169 5.36 17.54 -0.67
N LYS A 170 4.91 18.80 -0.76
CA LYS A 170 3.69 19.18 -1.49
C LYS A 170 3.77 18.91 -3.00
N SER A 171 4.99 18.91 -3.54
CA SER A 171 5.30 18.73 -4.96
C SER A 171 6.12 17.45 -5.10
N TYR A 172 5.46 16.38 -5.51
CA TYR A 172 6.07 15.06 -5.62
C TYR A 172 5.81 14.44 -6.99
N TYR A 173 6.63 13.47 -7.35
CA TYR A 173 6.50 12.72 -8.58
C TYR A 173 5.24 11.84 -8.54
N TYR A 174 4.38 12.01 -9.55
CA TYR A 174 3.20 11.17 -9.75
C TYR A 174 2.85 11.07 -11.24
N ASP A 175 3.08 9.91 -11.83
CA ASP A 175 2.70 9.64 -13.22
C ASP A 175 1.29 9.06 -13.30
N ALA A 176 0.30 9.95 -13.35
CA ALA A 176 -1.10 9.58 -13.51
C ALA A 176 -1.38 8.86 -14.84
N THR A 177 -0.57 9.12 -15.87
CA THR A 177 -0.79 8.58 -17.22
C THR A 177 -0.42 7.10 -17.29
N SER A 178 0.65 6.70 -16.61
CA SER A 178 1.13 5.32 -16.56
C SER A 178 0.14 4.32 -15.95
N ILE A 179 -0.81 4.80 -15.15
CA ILE A 179 -1.83 3.99 -14.48
C ILE A 179 -3.27 4.38 -14.86
N ALA A 180 -3.45 5.23 -15.87
CA ALA A 180 -4.75 5.71 -16.30
C ALA A 180 -5.67 4.57 -16.77
N GLU A 181 -6.98 4.74 -16.60
CA GLU A 181 -7.99 3.74 -16.95
C GLU A 181 -8.82 4.21 -18.15
N PRO A 182 -9.28 3.30 -19.01
CA PRO A 182 -10.20 3.68 -20.08
C PRO A 182 -11.50 4.26 -19.50
N ILE A 183 -12.05 5.28 -20.15
CA ILE A 183 -13.39 5.76 -19.82
C ILE A 183 -14.44 4.73 -20.26
N ALA A 184 -15.59 4.72 -19.58
CA ALA A 184 -16.70 3.87 -20.02
C ALA A 184 -17.26 4.38 -21.37
N PRO A 185 -17.70 3.50 -22.29
CA PRO A 185 -18.31 3.91 -23.55
C PRO A 185 -19.48 4.89 -23.37
N SER A 186 -20.29 4.70 -22.32
CA SER A 186 -21.38 5.60 -21.94
C SER A 186 -20.90 7.00 -21.53
N THR A 187 -19.69 7.11 -20.99
CA THR A 187 -19.06 8.39 -20.65
C THR A 187 -18.62 9.12 -21.93
N ALA A 188 -17.97 8.41 -22.85
CA ALA A 188 -17.61 8.96 -24.16
C ALA A 188 -18.84 9.46 -24.92
N ALA A 189 -19.89 8.64 -25.00
CA ALA A 189 -21.16 9.02 -25.62
C ALA A 189 -21.78 10.27 -24.99
N ARG A 190 -21.73 10.40 -23.66
CA ARG A 190 -22.23 11.58 -22.93
C ARG A 190 -21.46 12.86 -23.26
N TYR A 191 -20.14 12.77 -23.50
CA TYR A 191 -19.36 13.93 -23.93
C TYR A 191 -19.76 14.43 -25.32
N LYS A 192 -20.14 13.54 -26.22
CA LYS A 192 -20.56 13.87 -27.59
C LYS A 192 -22.03 14.29 -27.69
N ALA A 193 -22.84 13.89 -26.71
CA ALA A 193 -24.25 14.26 -26.63
C ALA A 193 -24.45 15.76 -26.36
N GLY A 194 -25.51 16.30 -26.96
CA GLY A 194 -25.99 17.64 -26.67
C GLY A 194 -26.47 17.76 -25.24
N ARG A 195 -26.29 18.93 -24.64
CA ARG A 195 -26.74 19.24 -23.28
C ARG A 195 -27.69 20.42 -23.36
N GLY A 196 -28.96 20.22 -22.98
CA GLY A 196 -29.93 21.31 -22.85
C GLY A 196 -29.69 22.15 -21.60
N SER A 197 -30.47 23.22 -21.42
CA SER A 197 -30.52 23.99 -20.18
C SER A 197 -31.10 23.12 -19.05
N GLY A 198 -30.25 22.68 -18.12
CA GLY A 198 -30.65 21.96 -16.91
C GLY A 198 -30.76 22.87 -15.68
N LYS A 199 -31.13 22.30 -14.52
CA LYS A 199 -31.19 23.02 -13.23
C LYS A 199 -29.88 23.71 -12.78
N TYR A 200 -28.77 23.35 -13.41
CA TYR A 200 -27.43 23.91 -13.18
C TYR A 200 -26.97 24.88 -14.28
N ALA A 201 -27.84 25.20 -15.25
CA ALA A 201 -27.54 26.14 -16.34
C ALA A 201 -27.68 27.60 -15.90
N ASN A 202 -28.46 27.85 -14.84
CA ASN A 202 -28.63 29.18 -14.25
C ASN A 202 -27.59 29.39 -13.13
N GLY A 203 -27.08 30.60 -13.00
CA GLY A 203 -26.24 30.97 -11.85
C GLY A 203 -27.05 30.90 -10.55
N ILE A 204 -26.48 30.34 -9.49
CA ILE A 204 -27.05 30.40 -8.15
C ILE A 204 -26.65 31.76 -7.55
N PRO A 205 -27.58 32.60 -7.05
CA PRO A 205 -27.23 33.89 -6.44
C PRO A 205 -26.17 33.70 -5.34
N GLY A 206 -25.04 34.42 -5.47
CA GLY A 206 -23.90 34.31 -4.53
C GLY A 206 -22.86 33.23 -4.86
N GLN A 207 -23.12 32.33 -5.82
CA GLN A 207 -22.09 31.45 -6.41
C GLN A 207 -21.66 32.03 -7.76
N GLY A 208 -20.35 31.98 -8.04
CA GLY A 208 -19.74 32.56 -9.24
C GLY A 208 -20.20 31.96 -10.58
N LYS A 209 -19.43 32.21 -11.64
CA LYS A 209 -19.78 31.78 -13.02
C LYS A 209 -20.11 30.29 -13.08
N VAL A 210 -21.20 29.96 -13.78
CA VAL A 210 -21.58 28.58 -14.14
C VAL A 210 -20.39 27.88 -14.78
N GLN A 211 -20.02 26.71 -14.23
CA GLN A 211 -18.91 25.92 -14.76
C GLN A 211 -19.15 25.58 -16.23
N SER A 212 -18.10 25.66 -17.05
CA SER A 212 -18.16 25.44 -18.50
C SER A 212 -18.86 24.12 -18.86
N ILE A 213 -18.64 23.07 -18.07
CA ILE A 213 -19.26 21.75 -18.25
C ILE A 213 -20.80 21.80 -18.19
N ASN A 214 -21.38 22.73 -17.43
CA ASN A 214 -22.83 22.84 -17.22
C ASN A 214 -23.54 23.75 -18.23
N ARG A 215 -22.79 24.36 -19.17
CA ARG A 215 -23.39 25.19 -20.21
C ARG A 215 -24.10 24.32 -21.27
N PRO A 216 -25.21 24.79 -21.84
CA PRO A 216 -25.85 24.11 -22.95
C PRO A 216 -24.88 23.95 -24.13
N ARG A 217 -24.97 22.82 -24.84
CA ARG A 217 -24.19 22.56 -26.06
C ARG A 217 -24.99 21.71 -27.03
N THR A 218 -24.74 21.88 -28.31
CA THR A 218 -25.34 21.05 -29.36
C THR A 218 -24.67 19.67 -29.38
N ALA A 219 -25.40 18.65 -29.83
CA ALA A 219 -24.78 17.34 -30.06
C ALA A 219 -23.71 17.45 -31.17
N GLY A 220 -22.60 16.75 -31.00
CA GLY A 220 -21.48 16.78 -31.95
C GLY A 220 -20.50 17.94 -31.77
N THR A 221 -20.69 18.83 -30.78
CA THR A 221 -19.70 19.86 -30.44
C THR A 221 -18.35 19.28 -30.00
N PHE A 222 -18.36 18.10 -29.38
CA PHE A 222 -17.17 17.32 -29.08
C PHE A 222 -17.16 16.07 -29.96
N THR A 223 -16.04 15.84 -30.62
CA THR A 223 -15.76 14.66 -31.45
C THR A 223 -14.98 13.62 -30.64
N ASP A 224 -14.76 12.45 -31.23
CA ASP A 224 -13.89 11.44 -30.60
C ASP A 224 -12.45 11.93 -30.42
N ALA A 225 -11.99 12.89 -31.23
CA ALA A 225 -10.66 13.48 -31.10
C ALA A 225 -10.54 14.41 -29.86
N ASP A 226 -11.67 14.97 -29.39
CA ASP A 226 -11.70 15.90 -28.26
C ASP A 226 -11.89 15.19 -26.91
N VAL A 227 -12.28 13.91 -26.92
CA VAL A 227 -12.55 13.14 -25.72
C VAL A 227 -11.34 12.29 -25.37
N SER A 228 -10.69 12.60 -24.24
CA SER A 228 -9.63 11.75 -23.70
C SER A 228 -10.16 10.31 -23.53
N PRO A 229 -9.53 9.30 -24.16
CA PRO A 229 -9.95 7.91 -24.03
C PRO A 229 -9.68 7.35 -22.63
N PHE A 230 -8.87 8.06 -21.83
CA PHE A 230 -8.47 7.66 -20.49
C PHE A 230 -8.93 8.67 -19.43
N ARG A 231 -9.08 8.17 -18.20
CA ARG A 231 -9.28 8.94 -16.98
C ARG A 231 -8.21 8.57 -15.96
N ASN A 232 -8.03 9.43 -14.96
CA ASN A 232 -7.22 9.09 -13.80
C ASN A 232 -7.75 7.82 -13.12
N LYS A 233 -6.83 7.00 -12.58
CA LYS A 233 -7.16 5.82 -11.80
C LYS A 233 -7.94 6.22 -10.55
N ARG A 234 -9.00 5.48 -10.24
CA ARG A 234 -9.75 5.69 -8.99
C ARG A 234 -9.01 5.10 -7.81
N ASP A 235 -9.48 5.40 -6.61
CA ASP A 235 -8.91 4.98 -5.32
C ASP A 235 -9.47 3.64 -4.79
N VAL A 236 -10.28 2.93 -5.58
CA VAL A 236 -10.66 1.53 -5.29
C VAL A 236 -10.05 0.63 -6.35
N TRP A 237 -9.07 -0.18 -5.96
CA TRP A 237 -8.30 -1.04 -6.85
C TRP A 237 -8.70 -2.49 -6.66
N LEU A 238 -9.36 -3.04 -7.67
CA LEU A 238 -9.66 -4.46 -7.73
C LEU A 238 -8.44 -5.23 -8.24
N ILE A 239 -7.73 -5.93 -7.34
CA ILE A 239 -6.56 -6.74 -7.68
C ILE A 239 -6.64 -8.04 -6.86
N ASN A 240 -6.73 -9.19 -7.53
CA ASN A 240 -6.82 -10.47 -6.85
C ASN A 240 -5.46 -10.95 -6.35
N THR A 241 -5.45 -11.69 -5.24
CA THR A 241 -4.22 -12.32 -4.73
C THR A 241 -3.82 -13.48 -5.63
N VAL A 242 -2.53 -13.62 -5.90
CA VAL A 242 -1.98 -14.72 -6.70
C VAL A 242 -1.22 -15.67 -5.77
N PRO A 243 -1.51 -16.99 -5.78
CA PRO A 243 -0.76 -17.95 -4.98
C PRO A 243 0.73 -17.96 -5.36
N TYR A 244 1.61 -17.87 -4.37
CA TYR A 244 3.05 -18.04 -4.55
C TYR A 244 3.46 -19.44 -4.09
N LYS A 245 4.20 -20.19 -4.94
CA LYS A 245 4.62 -21.57 -4.66
C LYS A 245 5.84 -21.69 -3.71
N GLY A 246 6.53 -20.59 -3.41
CA GLY A 246 7.65 -20.60 -2.44
C GLY A 246 7.19 -20.35 -1.00
N ALA A 247 8.08 -20.59 -0.03
CA ALA A 247 7.82 -20.48 1.42
C ALA A 247 7.68 -19.02 1.93
N HIS A 248 6.93 -18.17 1.19
CA HIS A 248 6.68 -16.79 1.57
C HIS A 248 5.20 -16.52 1.74
N PHE A 249 4.75 -16.47 3.00
CA PHE A 249 3.33 -16.48 3.31
C PHE A 249 2.67 -15.09 3.31
N ALA A 250 3.35 -13.99 2.96
CA ALA A 250 2.78 -12.63 3.08
C ALA A 250 3.37 -11.59 2.11
N ALA A 251 3.44 -11.90 0.80
CA ALA A 251 3.74 -10.87 -0.20
C ALA A 251 2.45 -10.31 -0.81
N PHE A 252 2.34 -8.99 -0.94
CA PHE A 252 1.29 -8.38 -1.77
C PHE A 252 1.51 -8.72 -3.26
N PRO A 253 0.45 -8.72 -4.10
CA PRO A 253 0.56 -9.23 -5.47
C PRO A 253 1.43 -8.33 -6.35
N PRO A 254 2.18 -8.89 -7.32
CA PRO A 254 3.03 -8.11 -8.24
C PRO A 254 2.29 -6.95 -8.93
N LYS A 255 1.03 -7.14 -9.32
CA LYS A 255 0.24 -6.10 -9.96
C LYS A 255 0.01 -4.87 -9.09
N LEU A 256 -0.07 -5.06 -7.76
CA LEU A 256 -0.20 -3.98 -6.82
C LEU A 256 1.11 -3.17 -6.75
N ALA A 257 2.25 -3.87 -6.62
CA ALA A 257 3.57 -3.26 -6.71
C ALA A 257 3.74 -2.47 -8.01
N GLU A 258 3.39 -3.09 -9.15
CA GLU A 258 3.52 -2.51 -10.49
C GLU A 258 2.76 -1.18 -10.59
N THR A 259 1.53 -1.15 -10.08
CA THR A 259 0.68 0.05 -10.09
C THR A 259 1.31 1.16 -9.26
N CYS A 260 1.78 0.86 -8.05
CA CYS A 260 2.47 1.83 -7.19
C CYS A 260 3.79 2.33 -7.81
N ILE A 261 4.60 1.44 -8.40
CA ILE A 261 5.89 1.78 -9.00
C ILE A 261 5.70 2.65 -10.24
N LYS A 262 4.77 2.30 -11.14
CA LYS A 262 4.46 3.10 -12.32
C LYS A 262 4.04 4.53 -11.96
N ALA A 263 3.16 4.66 -10.97
CA ALA A 263 2.68 5.97 -10.54
C ALA A 263 3.74 6.76 -9.74
N GLY A 264 4.52 6.09 -8.88
CA GLY A 264 5.36 6.74 -7.88
C GLY A 264 6.85 6.81 -8.18
N CYS A 265 7.34 6.08 -9.19
CA CYS A 265 8.77 6.00 -9.50
C CYS A 265 9.05 6.28 -11.00
N PRO A 266 9.88 7.28 -11.33
CA PRO A 266 10.30 7.49 -12.72
C PRO A 266 11.08 6.28 -13.26
N GLU A 267 11.10 6.15 -14.57
CA GLU A 267 11.94 5.18 -15.29
C GLU A 267 13.41 5.34 -14.89
N GLY A 268 14.12 4.22 -14.71
CA GLY A 268 15.49 4.21 -14.18
C GLY A 268 15.62 4.67 -12.71
N GLY A 269 14.52 5.03 -12.04
CA GLY A 269 14.50 5.41 -10.63
C GLY A 269 14.76 4.24 -9.68
N ILE A 270 14.90 4.56 -8.39
CA ILE A 270 15.20 3.57 -7.34
C ILE A 270 13.98 3.39 -6.44
N VAL A 271 13.51 2.14 -6.34
CA VAL A 271 12.41 1.71 -5.46
C VAL A 271 12.98 1.08 -4.19
N LEU A 272 12.61 1.62 -3.03
CA LEU A 272 12.94 1.07 -1.72
C LEU A 272 11.80 0.22 -1.19
N ASP A 273 12.16 -0.86 -0.51
CA ASP A 273 11.24 -1.62 0.32
C ASP A 273 11.97 -2.04 1.62
N PRO A 274 11.66 -1.41 2.77
CA PRO A 274 12.29 -1.72 4.05
C PRO A 274 11.83 -3.04 4.69
N PHE A 275 10.83 -3.70 4.10
CA PHE A 275 10.25 -4.96 4.57
C PHE A 275 10.12 -5.94 3.40
N PHE A 276 11.26 -6.24 2.77
CA PHE A 276 11.33 -6.78 1.42
C PHE A 276 10.74 -8.17 1.26
N GLY A 277 10.74 -8.99 2.32
CA GLY A 277 10.25 -10.37 2.28
C GLY A 277 10.91 -11.17 1.17
N SER A 278 10.11 -11.85 0.34
CA SER A 278 10.58 -12.60 -0.84
C SER A 278 10.86 -11.73 -2.07
N GLY A 279 10.88 -10.41 -1.93
CA GLY A 279 11.37 -9.50 -2.97
C GLY A 279 10.39 -9.21 -4.11
N THR A 280 9.07 -9.26 -3.89
CA THR A 280 8.10 -8.89 -4.94
C THR A 280 8.33 -7.48 -5.46
N THR A 281 8.59 -6.51 -4.58
CA THR A 281 8.85 -5.11 -4.98
C THR A 281 10.07 -5.00 -5.89
N GLY A 282 11.17 -5.69 -5.55
CA GLY A 282 12.40 -5.65 -6.35
C GLY A 282 12.27 -6.37 -7.69
N LEU A 283 11.55 -7.50 -7.72
CA LEU A 283 11.24 -8.19 -8.96
C LEU A 283 10.50 -7.26 -9.93
N VAL A 284 9.42 -6.62 -9.45
CA VAL A 284 8.59 -5.75 -10.30
C VAL A 284 9.33 -4.47 -10.67
N ALA A 285 10.16 -3.91 -9.77
CA ALA A 285 11.00 -2.77 -10.11
C ALA A 285 11.92 -3.11 -11.29
N LYS A 286 12.59 -4.27 -11.25
CA LYS A 286 13.47 -4.75 -12.31
C LYS A 286 12.72 -5.02 -13.62
N GLU A 287 11.55 -5.65 -13.57
CA GLU A 287 10.69 -5.89 -14.75
C GLU A 287 10.21 -4.59 -15.42
N LEU A 288 10.18 -3.49 -14.66
CA LEU A 288 9.81 -2.16 -15.15
C LEU A 288 11.04 -1.29 -15.46
N ASP A 289 12.25 -1.82 -15.55
CA ASP A 289 13.47 -1.03 -15.81
C ASP A 289 13.73 0.05 -14.73
N ARG A 290 13.45 -0.28 -13.47
CA ARG A 290 13.84 0.49 -12.29
C ARG A 290 14.83 -0.30 -11.44
N HIS A 291 15.61 0.42 -10.66
CA HIS A 291 16.48 -0.17 -9.65
C HIS A 291 15.75 -0.41 -8.33
N TYR A 292 16.30 -1.28 -7.48
CA TYR A 292 15.73 -1.51 -6.15
C TYR A 292 16.76 -1.58 -5.01
N ILE A 293 16.29 -1.21 -3.81
CA ILE A 293 16.94 -1.53 -2.55
C ILE A 293 15.91 -2.21 -1.65
N GLY A 294 16.12 -3.50 -1.40
CA GLY A 294 15.34 -4.28 -0.44
C GLY A 294 16.07 -4.42 0.88
N ILE A 295 15.37 -4.23 2.00
CA ILE A 295 15.90 -4.54 3.34
C ILE A 295 15.03 -5.64 3.95
N GLU A 296 15.66 -6.66 4.51
CA GLU A 296 14.96 -7.80 5.11
C GLU A 296 15.76 -8.33 6.31
N LEU A 297 15.07 -8.59 7.41
CA LEU A 297 15.68 -9.08 8.64
C LEU A 297 16.02 -10.58 8.55
N ASN A 298 15.15 -11.36 7.92
CA ASN A 298 15.31 -12.81 7.79
C ASN A 298 16.26 -13.16 6.63
N SER A 299 17.38 -13.82 6.96
CA SER A 299 18.40 -14.22 5.98
C SER A 299 17.91 -15.24 4.96
N GLU A 300 16.96 -16.12 5.33
CA GLU A 300 16.32 -17.07 4.41
C GLU A 300 15.45 -16.35 3.39
N TYR A 301 14.70 -15.32 3.80
CA TYR A 301 13.92 -14.49 2.89
C TYR A 301 14.82 -13.67 1.96
N CYS A 302 15.96 -13.18 2.45
CA CYS A 302 16.98 -12.59 1.58
C CYS A 302 17.48 -13.57 0.52
N ALA A 303 17.75 -14.83 0.90
CA ALA A 303 18.18 -15.86 -0.05
C ALA A 303 17.10 -16.17 -1.09
N LEU A 304 15.83 -16.29 -0.68
CA LEU A 304 14.70 -16.48 -1.59
C LEU A 304 14.54 -15.29 -2.55
N ALA A 305 14.64 -14.06 -2.04
CA ALA A 305 14.55 -12.87 -2.87
C ALA A 305 15.68 -12.79 -3.91
N ARG A 306 16.91 -13.14 -3.53
CA ARG A 306 18.05 -13.25 -4.47
C ARG A 306 17.79 -14.29 -5.56
N ALA A 307 17.35 -15.48 -5.17
CA ALA A 307 17.03 -16.54 -6.13
C ALA A 307 15.89 -16.14 -7.08
N ARG A 308 14.93 -15.36 -6.60
CA ARG A 308 13.77 -14.89 -7.37
C ARG A 308 14.09 -13.77 -8.36
N ILE A 309 14.87 -12.77 -7.94
CA ILE A 309 15.14 -11.56 -8.74
C ILE A 309 16.37 -11.75 -9.65
N GLY A 310 17.34 -12.57 -9.20
CA GLY A 310 18.67 -12.72 -9.80
C GLY A 310 19.58 -11.51 -9.54
N GLY A 311 20.85 -11.75 -9.20
CA GLY A 311 21.85 -10.69 -8.98
C GLY A 311 23.00 -11.11 -8.03
N GLU A 312 24.18 -10.48 -8.18
CA GLU A 312 25.41 -10.78 -7.43
C GLU A 312 25.38 -10.32 -5.95
N THR A 313 26.21 -10.97 -5.13
CA THR A 313 26.31 -10.77 -3.67
C THR A 313 27.23 -9.58 -3.33
N LYS A 314 26.82 -8.71 -2.41
CA LYS A 314 27.72 -7.82 -1.63
C LYS A 314 27.30 -7.82 -0.17
#